data_AF-A0A8J4X0X4-F1
#
_entry.id   AF-A0A8J4X0X4-F1
#
_cell.length_a   1.000
_cell.length_b   1.000
_cell.length_c   1.000
_cell.angle_alpha   90.00
_cell.angle_beta   90.00
_cell.angle_gamma   90.00
#
_symmetry.space_group_name_H-M   'P 1'
#
loop_
_entity.id
_entity.type
_entity.pdbx_description
1 polymer ?
#
loop_
_entity_poly.entity_id
_entity_poly.type
_entity_poly.pdbx_seq_one_letter_code
_entity_poly.pdbx_strand_id
1 'polypeptide(L)'
;MLAEGKVVEEWLSEFKTLPESQFSSYASSLYRKKNLVPALYRIIQDPNSELLEPVCNQLFELYRNSDERLRRFTLQFLPELVWVYLRFTASRERQINGCIEALLLGIYNLEIVDKEGNSKLLSFTIPSLSKPSIYHEPSSLGSMALTEGALSQHDLIRVVYSGMHPQRETFTAQNRFEVLCFLMLCYNSAVVYMPSSSYQAVCRMSSRLCVCGFPRQQQKTWREPCNRVVLDPEFMVQMLTAVYHAIYNGEWDLGREALDDVLYRAQLELYSEPLL
;
A
#
# COMPACT_ATOMS: atom_id res chain seq x y z
N MET A 1 -19.17 8.18 -18.34
CA MET A 1 -18.15 9.23 -18.58
C MET A 1 -18.63 10.64 -18.21
N LEU A 2 -19.53 11.31 -18.96
CA LEU A 2 -19.90 12.71 -18.68
C LEU A 2 -20.45 12.98 -17.26
N ALA A 3 -21.27 12.08 -16.71
CA ALA A 3 -21.82 12.23 -15.36
C ALA A 3 -20.78 11.99 -14.24
N GLU A 4 -19.71 11.25 -14.53
CA GLU A 4 -18.70 10.86 -13.52
C GLU A 4 -17.61 11.91 -13.41
N GLY A 5 -17.15 12.47 -14.54
CA GLY A 5 -16.24 13.62 -14.53
C GLY A 5 -16.82 14.78 -13.73
N LYS A 6 -18.12 15.05 -13.89
CA LYS A 6 -18.83 16.08 -13.12
C LYS A 6 -18.78 15.87 -11.60
N VAL A 7 -18.94 14.65 -11.11
CA VAL A 7 -18.85 14.35 -9.66
C VAL A 7 -17.45 14.65 -9.13
N VAL A 8 -16.42 14.35 -9.91
CA VAL A 8 -15.03 14.61 -9.53
C VAL A 8 -14.69 16.10 -9.63
N GLU A 9 -15.16 16.79 -10.67
CA GLU A 9 -15.03 18.24 -10.79
C GLU A 9 -15.69 19.00 -9.63
N GLU A 10 -16.90 18.58 -9.24
CA GLU A 10 -17.58 19.12 -8.06
C GLU A 10 -16.75 18.88 -6.80
N TRP A 11 -16.23 17.67 -6.59
CA TRP A 11 -15.35 17.33 -5.47
C TRP A 11 -14.04 18.13 -5.46
N LEU A 12 -13.46 18.38 -6.63
CA LEU A 12 -12.27 19.21 -6.80
C LEU A 12 -12.55 20.67 -6.42
N SER A 13 -13.69 21.20 -6.89
CA SER A 13 -14.09 22.58 -6.62
C SER A 13 -14.43 22.82 -5.14
N GLU A 14 -15.16 21.90 -4.51
CA GLU A 14 -15.58 21.98 -3.11
C GLU A 14 -14.37 22.07 -2.18
N PHE A 15 -13.38 21.18 -2.36
CA PHE A 15 -12.19 21.15 -1.51
C PHE A 15 -11.32 22.40 -1.68
N LYS A 16 -11.16 22.92 -2.91
CA LYS A 16 -10.42 24.17 -3.16
C LYS A 16 -10.98 25.38 -2.42
N THR A 17 -12.29 25.41 -2.19
CA THR A 17 -12.97 26.52 -1.50
C THR A 17 -13.09 26.31 0.02
N LEU A 18 -12.67 25.14 0.53
CA LEU A 18 -12.90 24.73 1.90
C LEU A 18 -11.87 25.35 2.87
N PRO A 19 -12.30 26.08 3.92
CA PRO A 19 -11.38 26.57 4.94
C PRO A 19 -10.76 25.43 5.76
N GLU A 20 -9.52 25.61 6.23
CA GLU A 20 -8.81 24.58 7.03
C GLU A 20 -9.57 24.18 8.29
N SER A 21 -10.31 25.11 8.89
CA SER A 21 -11.15 24.85 10.07
C SER A 21 -12.26 23.82 9.83
N GLN A 22 -12.63 23.56 8.57
CA GLN A 22 -13.69 22.64 8.20
C GLN A 22 -13.18 21.27 7.74
N PHE A 23 -11.86 21.05 7.67
CA PHE A 23 -11.27 19.80 7.17
C PHE A 23 -11.76 18.56 7.93
N SER A 24 -11.88 18.62 9.25
CA SER A 24 -12.40 17.51 10.07
C SER A 24 -13.88 17.19 9.78
N SER A 25 -14.69 18.23 9.56
CA SER A 25 -16.10 18.06 9.18
C SER A 25 -16.22 17.44 7.78
N TYR A 26 -15.40 17.91 6.84
CA TYR A 26 -15.33 17.39 5.49
C TYR A 26 -14.87 15.92 5.45
N ALA A 27 -13.84 15.57 6.21
CA ALA A 27 -13.38 14.19 6.34
C ALA A 27 -14.51 13.26 6.82
N SER A 28 -15.35 13.76 7.72
CA SER A 28 -16.53 13.06 8.23
C SER A 28 -17.66 12.96 7.20
N SER A 29 -17.68 13.76 6.13
CA SER A 29 -18.75 13.75 5.13
C SER A 29 -18.40 12.93 3.87
N LEU A 30 -17.12 12.65 3.63
CA LEU A 30 -16.64 11.95 2.43
C LEU A 30 -17.34 10.60 2.18
N TYR A 31 -17.61 9.82 3.24
CA TYR A 31 -18.31 8.53 3.12
C TYR A 31 -19.73 8.66 2.52
N ARG A 32 -20.36 9.85 2.61
CA ARG A 32 -21.70 10.11 2.06
C ARG A 32 -21.67 10.23 0.54
N LYS A 33 -20.52 10.54 -0.06
CA LYS A 33 -20.34 10.70 -1.51
C LYS A 33 -20.13 9.34 -2.19
N LYS A 34 -21.17 8.51 -2.22
CA LYS A 34 -21.10 7.10 -2.70
C LYS A 34 -20.53 6.93 -4.11
N ASN A 35 -20.74 7.90 -4.99
CA ASN A 35 -20.29 7.85 -6.39
C ASN A 35 -18.85 8.36 -6.59
N LEU A 36 -18.26 9.02 -5.58
CA LEU A 36 -16.94 9.63 -5.70
C LEU A 36 -15.84 8.57 -5.81
N VAL A 37 -15.81 7.60 -4.89
CA VAL A 37 -14.75 6.57 -4.87
C VAL A 37 -14.71 5.75 -6.17
N PRO A 38 -15.83 5.23 -6.71
CA PRO A 38 -15.82 4.56 -8.01
C PRO A 38 -15.37 5.47 -9.17
N ALA A 39 -15.76 6.76 -9.17
CA ALA A 39 -15.33 7.70 -10.20
C ALA A 39 -13.82 7.98 -10.13
N LEU A 40 -13.25 8.11 -8.93
CA LEU A 40 -11.82 8.29 -8.73
C LEU A 40 -11.01 7.07 -9.20
N TYR A 41 -11.44 5.84 -8.90
CA TYR A 41 -10.79 4.64 -9.44
C TYR A 41 -10.77 4.64 -10.97
N ARG A 42 -11.88 5.02 -11.61
CA ARG A 42 -11.95 5.10 -13.08
C ARG A 42 -11.01 6.15 -13.67
N ILE A 43 -10.90 7.32 -13.05
CA ILE A 43 -9.96 8.35 -13.46
C ILE A 43 -8.51 7.88 -13.31
N ILE A 44 -8.18 7.22 -12.20
CA ILE A 44 -6.83 6.66 -11.97
C ILE A 44 -6.51 5.57 -13.01
N GLN A 45 -7.50 4.79 -13.42
CA GLN A 45 -7.35 3.72 -14.42
C GLN A 45 -7.28 4.24 -15.86
N ASP A 46 -7.77 5.44 -16.14
CA ASP A 46 -7.79 6.04 -17.49
C ASP A 46 -6.56 6.95 -17.71
N PRO A 47 -5.54 6.50 -18.46
CA PRO A 47 -4.35 7.30 -18.72
C PRO A 47 -4.61 8.58 -19.52
N ASN A 48 -5.72 8.65 -20.25
CA ASN A 48 -6.04 9.80 -21.09
C ASN A 48 -6.96 10.80 -20.37
N SER A 49 -7.28 10.55 -19.10
CA SER A 49 -8.16 11.43 -18.33
C SER A 49 -7.46 12.74 -18.00
N GLU A 50 -7.99 13.85 -18.53
CA GLU A 50 -7.57 15.22 -18.20
C GLU A 50 -7.71 15.55 -16.70
N LEU A 51 -8.56 14.80 -15.98
CA LEU A 51 -8.78 14.96 -14.54
C LEU A 51 -7.75 14.23 -13.67
N LEU A 52 -6.83 13.44 -14.25
CA LEU A 52 -5.88 12.64 -13.46
C LEU A 52 -4.93 13.51 -12.63
N GLU A 53 -4.30 14.51 -13.25
CA GLU A 53 -3.39 15.43 -12.58
C GLU A 53 -4.05 16.21 -11.42
N PRO A 54 -5.21 16.89 -11.61
CA PRO A 54 -5.86 17.58 -10.49
C PRO A 54 -6.33 16.63 -9.40
N VAL A 55 -6.72 15.40 -9.74
CA VAL A 55 -7.04 14.35 -8.75
C VAL A 55 -5.81 13.98 -7.93
N CYS A 56 -4.67 13.69 -8.57
CA CYS A 56 -3.42 13.37 -7.87
C CYS A 56 -2.99 14.51 -6.93
N ASN A 57 -3.05 15.76 -7.40
CA ASN A 57 -2.74 16.94 -6.59
C ASN A 57 -3.66 17.07 -5.37
N GLN A 58 -4.97 16.90 -5.55
CA GLN A 58 -5.90 16.97 -4.43
C GLN A 58 -5.74 15.80 -3.46
N LEU A 59 -5.47 14.58 -3.95
CA LEU A 59 -5.17 13.42 -3.10
C LEU A 59 -3.92 13.67 -2.26
N PHE A 60 -2.89 14.31 -2.81
CA PHE A 60 -1.70 14.70 -2.08
C PHE A 60 -2.01 15.74 -0.99
N GLU A 61 -2.77 16.79 -1.32
CA GLU A 61 -3.20 17.78 -0.33
C GLU A 61 -4.03 17.16 0.80
N LEU A 62 -4.94 16.23 0.48
CA LEU A 62 -5.67 15.45 1.47
C LEU A 62 -4.74 14.61 2.36
N TYR A 63 -3.67 14.04 1.80
CA TYR A 63 -2.70 13.26 2.55
C TYR A 63 -1.80 14.10 3.46
N ARG A 64 -1.51 15.35 3.05
CA ARG A 64 -0.70 16.30 3.81
C ARG A 64 -1.41 16.79 5.07
N ASN A 65 -2.73 16.67 5.13
CA ASN A 65 -3.52 17.06 6.29
C ASN A 65 -3.24 16.17 7.51
N SER A 66 -3.34 16.76 8.70
CA SER A 66 -3.17 16.05 9.98
C SER A 66 -4.35 15.14 10.34
N ASP A 67 -5.49 15.28 9.65
CA ASP A 67 -6.65 14.40 9.85
C ASP A 67 -6.42 13.04 9.18
N GLU A 68 -6.22 12.05 10.03
CA GLU A 68 -5.97 10.66 9.65
C GLU A 68 -7.04 10.06 8.73
N ARG A 69 -8.29 10.55 8.77
CA ARG A 69 -9.35 10.09 7.86
C ARG A 69 -9.11 10.54 6.41
N LEU A 70 -8.54 11.73 6.21
CA LEU A 70 -8.18 12.21 4.87
C LEU A 70 -6.98 11.45 4.32
N ARG A 71 -6.00 11.14 5.18
CA ARG A 71 -4.85 10.29 4.84
C ARG A 71 -5.30 8.92 4.39
N ARG A 72 -6.18 8.27 5.17
CA ARG A 72 -6.80 6.98 4.82
C ARG A 72 -7.63 7.03 3.55
N PHE A 73 -8.36 8.13 3.32
CA PHE A 73 -9.12 8.32 2.09
C PHE A 73 -8.21 8.32 0.86
N THR A 74 -7.04 8.94 0.91
CA THR A 74 -6.06 8.85 -0.18
C THR A 74 -5.41 7.47 -0.25
N LEU A 75 -5.04 6.89 0.89
CA LEU A 75 -4.34 5.61 0.97
C LEU A 75 -5.15 4.43 0.40
N GLN A 76 -6.49 4.51 0.42
CA GLN A 76 -7.35 3.49 -0.18
C GLN A 76 -7.07 3.26 -1.69
N PHE A 77 -6.58 4.28 -2.39
CA PHE A 77 -6.28 4.24 -3.82
C PHE A 77 -4.83 3.81 -4.11
N LEU A 78 -3.99 3.67 -3.09
CA LEU A 78 -2.58 3.32 -3.25
C LEU A 78 -2.37 2.05 -4.11
N PRO A 79 -3.10 0.94 -3.92
CA PRO A 79 -2.87 -0.25 -4.74
C PRO A 79 -3.10 -0.01 -6.24
N GLU A 80 -4.11 0.80 -6.59
CA GLU A 80 -4.37 1.13 -8.00
C GLU A 80 -3.30 2.08 -8.55
N LEU A 81 -2.87 3.08 -7.76
CA LEU A 81 -1.77 3.99 -8.15
C LEU A 81 -0.47 3.22 -8.40
N VAL A 82 -0.14 2.25 -7.54
CA VAL A 82 1.05 1.40 -7.68
C VAL A 82 0.95 0.50 -8.92
N TRP A 83 -0.21 -0.11 -9.16
CA TRP A 83 -0.48 -0.88 -10.37
C TRP A 83 -0.23 -0.04 -11.63
N VAL A 84 -0.84 1.14 -11.70
CA VAL A 84 -0.74 2.05 -12.84
C VAL A 84 0.70 2.49 -13.06
N TYR A 85 1.40 2.90 -11.99
CA TYR A 85 2.82 3.29 -12.04
C TYR A 85 3.72 2.18 -12.61
N LEU A 86 3.61 0.96 -12.08
CA LEU A 86 4.44 -0.17 -12.50
C LEU A 86 4.12 -0.64 -13.92
N ARG A 87 2.84 -0.63 -14.30
CA ARG A 87 2.40 -0.95 -15.66
C ARG A 87 3.03 0.02 -16.68
N PHE A 88 2.94 1.32 -16.46
CA PHE A 88 3.52 2.31 -17.37
C PHE A 88 5.04 2.25 -17.44
N THR A 89 5.68 1.98 -16.30
CA THR A 89 7.12 1.75 -16.24
C THR A 89 7.55 0.58 -17.13
N ALA A 90 6.75 -0.49 -17.19
CA ALA A 90 7.01 -1.65 -18.05
C ALA A 90 6.69 -1.39 -19.54
N SER A 91 5.71 -0.54 -19.86
CA SER A 91 5.34 -0.18 -21.24
C SER A 91 6.27 0.85 -21.91
N ARG A 92 7.20 1.47 -21.15
CA ARG A 92 8.10 2.56 -21.62
C ARG A 92 7.38 3.84 -22.06
N GLU A 93 6.09 3.97 -21.78
CA GLU A 93 5.28 5.17 -22.03
C GLU A 93 5.45 6.19 -20.89
N ARG A 94 6.64 6.81 -20.83
CA ARG A 94 7.06 7.67 -19.71
C ARG A 94 6.25 8.97 -19.56
N GLN A 95 5.55 9.43 -20.61
CA GLN A 95 4.89 10.74 -20.60
C GLN A 95 3.60 10.81 -19.78
N ILE A 96 3.01 9.66 -19.42
CA ILE A 96 1.66 9.58 -18.83
C ILE A 96 1.70 9.51 -17.28
N ASN A 97 2.88 9.31 -16.67
CA ASN A 97 2.98 8.88 -15.26
C ASN A 97 3.45 9.95 -14.26
N GLY A 98 3.80 11.15 -14.71
CA GLY A 98 4.49 12.14 -13.86
C GLY A 98 3.70 12.56 -12.60
N CYS A 99 2.38 12.68 -12.69
CA CYS A 99 1.52 13.06 -11.57
C CYS A 99 1.36 11.95 -10.53
N ILE A 100 1.25 10.69 -10.96
CA ILE A 100 1.21 9.52 -10.07
C ILE A 100 2.57 9.34 -9.40
N GLU A 101 3.67 9.50 -10.15
CA GLU A 101 5.03 9.47 -9.61
C GLU A 101 5.22 10.53 -8.51
N ALA A 102 4.82 11.77 -8.78
CA ALA A 102 4.88 12.86 -7.82
C ALA A 102 4.02 12.58 -6.58
N LEU A 103 2.81 12.04 -6.74
CA LEU A 103 1.94 11.67 -5.62
C LEU A 103 2.57 10.58 -4.75
N LEU A 104 3.06 9.49 -5.36
CA LEU A 104 3.69 8.38 -4.62
C LEU A 104 4.95 8.84 -3.89
N LEU A 105 5.83 9.61 -4.54
CA LEU A 105 7.02 10.19 -3.89
C LEU A 105 6.65 11.18 -2.78
N GLY A 106 5.63 11.99 -3.00
CA GLY A 106 5.11 12.94 -2.01
C GLY A 106 4.62 12.22 -0.75
N ILE A 107 3.80 11.19 -0.91
CA ILE A 107 3.32 10.35 0.20
C ILE A 107 4.50 9.69 0.92
N TYR A 108 5.45 9.12 0.17
CA TYR A 108 6.63 8.47 0.72
C TYR A 108 7.45 9.45 1.58
N ASN A 109 7.77 10.63 1.04
CA ASN A 109 8.58 11.63 1.75
C ASN A 109 7.87 12.16 3.01
N LEU A 110 6.53 12.23 3.01
CA LEU A 110 5.75 12.57 4.20
C LEU A 110 5.75 11.43 5.23
N GLU A 111 5.79 10.17 4.79
CA GLU A 111 5.73 9.02 5.69
C GLU A 111 7.08 8.63 6.30
N ILE A 112 8.20 8.92 5.66
CA ILE A 112 9.51 8.56 6.22
C ILE A 112 9.93 9.44 7.41
N VAL A 113 9.20 10.53 7.69
CA VAL A 113 9.43 11.43 8.83
C VAL A 113 8.35 11.27 9.91
N ASP A 114 8.73 11.37 11.18
CA ASP A 114 7.82 11.42 12.32
C ASP A 114 7.18 12.80 12.49
N LYS A 115 6.35 12.97 13.54
CA LYS A 115 5.64 14.24 13.79
C LYS A 115 6.60 15.35 14.23
N GLU A 116 7.76 14.95 14.74
CA GLU A 116 8.84 15.80 15.21
C GLU A 116 9.84 16.14 14.08
N GLY A 117 9.69 15.54 12.89
CA GLY A 117 10.53 15.75 11.71
C GLY A 117 11.78 14.85 11.63
N ASN A 118 11.93 13.88 12.54
CA ASN A 118 13.04 12.92 12.49
C ASN A 118 12.69 11.75 11.57
N SER A 119 13.70 11.07 11.02
CA SER A 119 13.46 9.86 10.21
C SER A 119 12.85 8.76 11.08
N LYS A 120 11.74 8.18 10.60
CA LYS A 120 11.09 7.05 11.26
C LYS A 120 11.98 5.82 11.24
N LEU A 121 12.08 5.15 12.38
CA LEU A 121 12.69 3.83 12.53
C LEU A 121 11.63 2.84 13.02
N LEU A 122 11.26 1.88 12.18
CA LEU A 122 10.26 0.88 12.53
C LEU A 122 10.94 -0.35 13.13
N SER A 123 10.62 -0.61 14.40
CA SER A 123 11.22 -1.70 15.16
C SER A 123 10.22 -2.29 16.13
N PHE A 124 10.41 -3.57 16.46
CA PHE A 124 9.67 -4.23 17.52
C PHE A 124 10.64 -5.04 18.37
N THR A 125 10.17 -5.42 19.56
CA THR A 125 10.91 -6.30 20.46
C THR A 125 10.39 -7.71 20.31
N ILE A 126 11.28 -8.68 20.11
CA ILE A 126 10.88 -10.10 20.11
C ILE A 126 10.45 -10.48 21.53
N PRO A 127 9.21 -10.96 21.74
CA PRO A 127 8.76 -11.44 23.05
C PRO A 127 9.58 -12.65 23.51
N SER A 128 9.79 -12.78 24.82
CA SER A 128 10.51 -13.92 25.41
C SER A 128 9.65 -14.60 26.47
N LEU A 129 9.59 -15.93 26.43
CA LEU A 129 8.93 -16.74 27.45
C LEU A 129 9.63 -16.69 28.81
N SER A 130 10.93 -16.36 28.81
CA SER A 130 11.75 -16.19 30.01
C SER A 130 11.44 -14.89 30.76
N LYS A 131 10.64 -14.00 30.17
CA LYS A 131 10.23 -12.73 30.78
C LYS A 131 8.73 -12.73 31.09
N PRO A 132 8.31 -12.20 32.24
CA PRO A 132 6.90 -12.00 32.53
C PRO A 132 6.26 -11.12 31.46
N SER A 133 5.06 -11.49 31.06
CA SER A 133 4.25 -10.73 30.11
C SER A 133 2.84 -10.56 30.66
N ILE A 134 2.00 -9.81 29.96
CA ILE A 134 0.58 -9.68 30.29
C ILE A 134 -0.19 -11.02 30.17
N TYR A 135 0.40 -12.03 29.51
CA TYR A 135 -0.25 -13.32 29.24
C TYR A 135 0.31 -14.47 30.06
N HIS A 136 1.54 -14.37 30.59
CA HIS A 136 2.19 -15.49 31.26
C HIS A 136 3.23 -15.05 32.30
N GLU A 137 3.45 -15.92 33.27
CA GLU A 137 4.52 -15.83 34.26
C GLU A 137 5.56 -16.93 33.98
N PRO A 138 6.87 -16.64 33.83
CA PRO A 138 7.87 -17.63 33.43
C PRO A 138 8.01 -18.80 34.40
N SER A 139 7.76 -18.55 35.69
CA SER A 139 7.77 -19.58 36.74
C SER A 139 6.74 -20.68 36.51
N SER A 140 5.66 -20.39 35.75
CA SER A 140 4.62 -21.36 35.41
C SER A 140 5.02 -22.31 34.26
N LEU A 141 6.09 -22.00 33.52
CA LEU A 141 6.54 -22.73 32.32
C LEU A 141 7.62 -23.79 32.62
N GLY A 142 7.98 -23.96 33.90
CA GLY A 142 9.03 -24.89 34.32
C GLY A 142 10.45 -24.42 33.92
N SER A 143 11.45 -25.27 34.19
CA SER A 143 12.87 -24.92 34.00
C SER A 143 13.31 -24.74 32.53
N MET A 144 12.50 -25.18 31.56
CA MET A 144 12.82 -25.04 30.13
C MET A 144 12.79 -23.59 29.63
N ALA A 145 11.96 -22.72 30.23
CA ALA A 145 11.90 -21.30 29.88
C ALA A 145 12.92 -20.44 30.66
N LEU A 146 13.64 -21.03 31.61
CA LEU A 146 14.55 -20.35 32.54
C LEU A 146 15.99 -20.86 32.40
N THR A 147 16.39 -21.28 31.21
CA THR A 147 17.78 -21.71 30.98
C THR A 147 18.71 -20.51 31.09
N GLU A 148 19.96 -20.75 31.51
CA GLU A 148 20.99 -19.72 31.63
C GLU A 148 21.21 -18.98 30.29
N GLY A 149 21.04 -19.65 29.15
CA GLY A 149 21.06 -19.03 27.82
C GLY A 149 19.84 -18.14 27.52
N ALA A 150 18.66 -18.53 28.00
CA ALA A 150 17.43 -17.76 27.82
C ALA A 150 17.35 -16.55 28.78
N LEU A 151 18.08 -16.62 29.90
CA LEU A 151 18.31 -15.52 30.82
C LEU A 151 19.49 -14.65 30.34
N SER A 152 20.60 -15.20 29.84
CA SER A 152 21.72 -14.37 29.35
C SER A 152 21.36 -13.51 28.13
N GLN A 153 20.33 -13.89 27.37
CA GLN A 153 19.61 -13.01 26.41
C GLN A 153 18.66 -12.00 27.11
N HIS A 154 19.03 -11.51 28.30
CA HIS A 154 18.21 -10.58 29.10
C HIS A 154 18.00 -9.24 28.40
N ASP A 155 18.79 -8.89 27.39
CA ASP A 155 18.49 -7.75 26.52
C ASP A 155 17.40 -8.15 25.53
N LEU A 156 16.25 -7.47 25.64
CA LEU A 156 15.18 -7.58 24.67
C LEU A 156 15.75 -7.37 23.26
N ILE A 157 15.72 -8.41 22.43
CA ILE A 157 16.20 -8.30 21.05
C ILE A 157 15.25 -7.36 20.32
N ARG A 158 15.72 -6.14 20.09
CA ARG A 158 15.03 -5.15 19.27
C ARG A 158 15.43 -5.38 17.82
N VAL A 159 14.44 -5.73 17.00
CA VAL A 159 14.62 -5.96 15.57
C VAL A 159 14.10 -4.75 14.82
N VAL A 160 14.93 -4.22 13.93
CA VAL A 160 14.52 -3.20 12.96
C VAL A 160 14.03 -3.93 11.72
N TYR A 161 12.75 -3.75 11.38
CA TYR A 161 12.15 -4.35 10.19
C TYR A 161 11.93 -3.33 9.06
N SER A 162 12.01 -2.03 9.37
CA SER A 162 12.13 -0.98 8.37
C SER A 162 13.07 0.10 8.89
N GLY A 163 14.15 0.33 8.15
CA GLY A 163 15.21 1.26 8.53
C GLY A 163 14.85 2.73 8.37
N MET A 164 15.85 3.59 8.54
CA MET A 164 15.72 5.02 8.24
C MET A 164 15.81 5.21 6.73
N HIS A 165 14.70 5.61 6.13
CA HIS A 165 14.58 5.81 4.69
C HIS A 165 14.99 7.23 4.28
N PRO A 166 15.83 7.41 3.24
CA PRO A 166 16.22 8.74 2.77
C PRO A 166 15.12 9.39 1.92
N GLN A 167 15.03 10.72 1.95
CA GLN A 167 14.18 11.47 1.04
C GLN A 167 14.58 11.23 -0.42
N ARG A 168 13.59 11.17 -1.31
CA ARG A 168 13.79 10.95 -2.74
C ARG A 168 13.07 12.02 -3.55
N GLU A 169 13.79 12.63 -4.50
CA GLU A 169 13.23 13.62 -5.41
C GLU A 169 12.61 12.99 -6.67
N THR A 170 13.14 11.85 -7.10
CA THR A 170 12.74 11.17 -8.33
C THR A 170 12.77 9.65 -8.19
N PHE A 171 11.93 8.97 -8.97
CA PHE A 171 11.99 7.53 -9.13
C PHE A 171 13.16 7.13 -10.04
N THR A 172 13.89 6.11 -9.60
CA THR A 172 14.97 5.47 -10.36
C THR A 172 14.74 3.96 -10.35
N ALA A 173 15.41 3.23 -11.24
CA ALA A 173 15.30 1.77 -11.27
C ALA A 173 15.77 1.12 -9.95
N GLN A 174 16.66 1.79 -9.20
CA GLN A 174 17.25 1.31 -7.95
C GLN A 174 16.36 1.59 -6.74
N ASN A 175 15.80 2.80 -6.62
CA ASN A 175 15.03 3.20 -5.43
C ASN A 175 13.53 2.87 -5.52
N ARG A 176 12.99 2.53 -6.70
CA ARG A 176 11.54 2.40 -6.88
C ARG A 176 10.93 1.35 -5.96
N PHE A 177 11.57 0.21 -5.76
CA PHE A 177 11.02 -0.82 -4.90
C PHE A 177 11.23 -0.50 -3.42
N GLU A 178 12.31 0.17 -3.03
CA GLU A 178 12.45 0.73 -1.67
C GLU A 178 11.25 1.64 -1.32
N VAL A 179 10.93 2.58 -2.22
CA VAL A 179 9.78 3.49 -2.07
C VAL A 179 8.45 2.73 -2.05
N LEU A 180 8.20 1.86 -3.04
CA LEU A 180 6.94 1.15 -3.17
C LEU A 180 6.71 0.13 -2.04
N CYS A 181 7.76 -0.55 -1.57
CA CYS A 181 7.71 -1.43 -0.39
C CYS A 181 7.30 -0.64 0.84
N PHE A 182 7.93 0.52 1.08
CA PHE A 182 7.59 1.35 2.24
C PHE A 182 6.16 1.89 2.16
N LEU A 183 5.70 2.32 0.98
CA LEU A 183 4.31 2.74 0.78
C LEU A 183 3.32 1.61 1.05
N MET A 184 3.60 0.39 0.56
CA MET A 184 2.78 -0.78 0.86
C MET A 184 2.81 -1.15 2.35
N LEU A 185 3.95 -0.97 3.03
CA LEU A 185 4.04 -1.12 4.48
C LEU A 185 3.13 -0.10 5.21
N CYS A 186 3.12 1.17 4.76
CA CYS A 186 2.18 2.17 5.28
C CYS A 186 0.72 1.77 5.03
N TYR A 187 0.38 1.25 3.85
CA TYR A 187 -0.94 0.69 3.57
C TYR A 187 -1.31 -0.44 4.52
N ASN A 188 -0.40 -1.40 4.71
CA ASN A 188 -0.57 -2.54 5.60
C ASN A 188 -0.78 -2.10 7.06
N SER A 189 -0.14 -1.02 7.50
CA SER A 189 -0.33 -0.46 8.85
C SER A 189 -1.75 0.08 9.09
N ALA A 190 -2.46 0.46 8.02
CA ALA A 190 -3.80 1.02 8.05
C ALA A 190 -4.86 0.11 7.41
N VAL A 191 -4.51 -1.13 7.05
CA VAL A 191 -5.33 -2.02 6.22
C VAL A 191 -6.71 -2.29 6.82
N VAL A 192 -6.81 -2.37 8.14
CA VAL A 192 -8.08 -2.59 8.88
C VAL A 192 -9.10 -1.46 8.62
N TYR A 193 -8.64 -0.26 8.27
CA TYR A 193 -9.51 0.88 8.01
C TYR A 193 -9.89 1.05 6.53
N MET A 194 -9.33 0.24 5.65
CA MET A 194 -9.58 0.35 4.21
C MET A 194 -10.95 -0.25 3.85
N PRO A 195 -11.69 0.36 2.91
CA PRO A 195 -12.96 -0.19 2.46
C PRO A 195 -12.77 -1.40 1.52
N SER A 196 -13.82 -2.20 1.33
CA SER A 196 -13.82 -3.36 0.42
C SER A 196 -13.33 -3.01 -1.00
N SER A 197 -13.63 -1.83 -1.53
CA SER A 197 -13.10 -1.40 -2.84
C SER A 197 -11.57 -1.39 -2.89
N SER A 198 -10.91 -1.04 -1.77
CA SER A 198 -9.45 -1.05 -1.66
C SER A 198 -8.90 -2.46 -1.48
N TYR A 199 -9.58 -3.34 -0.75
CA TYR A 199 -9.24 -4.76 -0.67
C TYR A 199 -9.31 -5.43 -2.04
N GLN A 200 -10.35 -5.14 -2.81
CA GLN A 200 -10.45 -5.60 -4.20
C GLN A 200 -9.34 -5.04 -5.07
N ALA A 201 -8.98 -3.76 -4.90
CA ALA A 201 -7.90 -3.13 -5.65
C ALA A 201 -6.55 -3.79 -5.35
N VAL A 202 -6.23 -4.10 -4.09
CA VAL A 202 -4.96 -4.76 -3.75
C VAL A 202 -4.89 -6.19 -4.28
N CYS A 203 -5.97 -6.99 -4.17
CA CYS A 203 -5.99 -8.32 -4.78
C CYS A 203 -5.82 -8.27 -6.30
N ARG A 204 -6.52 -7.35 -6.99
CA ARG A 204 -6.39 -7.16 -8.44
C ARG A 204 -4.98 -6.69 -8.82
N MET A 205 -4.40 -5.74 -8.08
CA MET A 205 -3.02 -5.29 -8.27
C MET A 205 -2.06 -6.47 -8.17
N SER A 206 -2.13 -7.25 -7.09
CA SER A 206 -1.23 -8.39 -6.85
C SER A 206 -1.34 -9.46 -7.93
N SER A 207 -2.57 -9.85 -8.31
CA SER A 207 -2.80 -10.78 -9.41
C SER A 207 -2.22 -10.26 -10.74
N ARG A 208 -2.58 -9.03 -11.12
CA ARG A 208 -2.14 -8.40 -12.37
C ARG A 208 -0.61 -8.35 -12.44
N LEU A 209 0.05 -7.74 -11.45
CA LEU A 209 1.50 -7.60 -11.41
C LEU A 209 2.24 -8.95 -11.52
N CYS A 210 1.70 -9.99 -10.90
CA CYS A 210 2.33 -11.31 -10.89
C CYS A 210 2.21 -12.05 -12.23
N VAL A 211 1.12 -11.86 -12.98
CA VAL A 211 0.90 -12.60 -14.24
C VAL A 211 1.14 -11.79 -15.51
N CYS A 212 1.27 -10.46 -15.43
CA CYS A 212 1.54 -9.61 -16.60
C CYS A 212 2.76 -10.10 -17.40
N GLY A 213 2.55 -10.35 -18.69
CA GLY A 213 3.60 -10.82 -19.60
C GLY A 213 3.97 -12.30 -19.42
N PHE A 214 3.21 -13.07 -18.64
CA PHE A 214 3.36 -14.52 -18.47
C PHE A 214 2.18 -15.29 -19.10
N PRO A 215 2.36 -16.59 -19.46
CA PRO A 215 1.28 -17.40 -20.03
C PRO A 215 0.00 -17.44 -19.20
N ARG A 216 0.11 -17.40 -17.87
CA ARG A 216 -1.04 -17.40 -16.94
C ARG A 216 -1.98 -16.21 -17.14
N GLN A 217 -1.51 -15.10 -17.72
CA GLN A 217 -2.37 -13.97 -18.08
C GLN A 217 -3.49 -14.36 -19.05
N GLN A 218 -3.28 -15.33 -19.93
CA GLN A 218 -4.28 -15.77 -20.91
C GLN A 218 -5.49 -16.46 -20.26
N GLN A 219 -5.34 -16.90 -19.01
CA GLN A 219 -6.41 -17.52 -18.22
C GLN A 219 -7.25 -16.47 -17.48
N LYS A 220 -6.84 -15.21 -17.49
CA LYS A 220 -7.52 -14.12 -16.80
C LYS A 220 -8.70 -13.58 -17.61
N THR A 221 -9.68 -13.05 -16.90
CA THR A 221 -10.89 -12.45 -17.50
C THR A 221 -10.60 -11.11 -18.17
N TRP A 222 -9.58 -10.39 -17.71
CA TRP A 222 -9.09 -9.16 -18.30
C TRP A 222 -8.04 -9.46 -19.38
N ARG A 223 -8.04 -8.68 -20.47
CA ARG A 223 -7.24 -8.97 -21.68
C ARG A 223 -6.25 -7.87 -22.07
N GLU A 224 -6.04 -6.90 -21.19
CA GLU A 224 -5.14 -5.77 -21.48
C GLU A 224 -3.70 -6.27 -21.67
N PRO A 225 -3.08 -6.08 -22.84
CA PRO A 225 -1.70 -6.49 -23.05
C PRO A 225 -0.79 -5.72 -22.10
N CYS A 226 0.03 -6.43 -21.35
CA CYS A 226 0.92 -5.87 -20.35
C CYS A 226 2.29 -6.53 -20.46
N ASN A 227 3.35 -5.72 -20.41
CA ASN A 227 4.72 -6.23 -20.36
C ASN A 227 5.01 -6.85 -18.99
N ARG A 228 6.01 -7.72 -18.94
CA ARG A 228 6.51 -8.25 -17.67
C ARG A 228 7.02 -7.11 -16.80
N VAL A 229 6.44 -6.98 -15.62
CA VAL A 229 6.91 -6.07 -14.58
C VAL A 229 7.92 -6.82 -13.73
N VAL A 230 9.14 -6.28 -13.59
CA VAL A 230 10.12 -6.79 -12.61
C VAL A 230 9.58 -6.51 -11.23
N LEU A 231 9.52 -7.50 -10.35
CA LEU A 231 9.03 -7.36 -8.97
C LEU A 231 10.16 -7.66 -8.00
N ASP A 232 10.18 -6.91 -6.90
CA ASP A 232 11.06 -7.14 -5.78
C ASP A 232 10.42 -8.15 -4.79
N PRO A 233 11.20 -9.09 -4.20
CA PRO A 233 10.65 -10.09 -3.29
C PRO A 233 10.08 -9.47 -2.00
N GLU A 234 10.71 -8.45 -1.42
CA GLU A 234 10.16 -7.78 -0.22
C GLU A 234 8.82 -7.10 -0.55
N PHE A 235 8.71 -6.52 -1.76
CA PHE A 235 7.45 -5.94 -2.24
C PHE A 235 6.36 -7.01 -2.34
N MET A 236 6.70 -8.22 -2.80
CA MET A 236 5.78 -9.34 -2.86
C MET A 236 5.32 -9.80 -1.47
N VAL A 237 6.19 -9.77 -0.45
CA VAL A 237 5.79 -10.03 0.95
C VAL A 237 4.80 -8.98 1.46
N GLN A 238 5.00 -7.70 1.12
CA GLN A 238 4.03 -6.65 1.47
C GLN A 238 2.68 -6.85 0.76
N MET A 239 2.69 -7.31 -0.50
CA MET A 239 1.46 -7.70 -1.20
C MET A 239 0.73 -8.85 -0.50
N LEU A 240 1.47 -9.90 -0.10
CA LEU A 240 0.89 -11.05 0.62
C LEU A 240 0.22 -10.64 1.92
N THR A 241 0.82 -9.70 2.67
CA THR A 241 0.22 -9.17 3.90
C THR A 241 -1.16 -8.54 3.65
N ALA A 242 -1.27 -7.72 2.60
CA ALA A 242 -2.54 -7.09 2.22
C ALA A 242 -3.57 -8.10 1.70
N VAL A 243 -3.13 -9.04 0.84
CA VAL A 243 -3.97 -10.11 0.29
C VAL A 243 -4.50 -11.01 1.39
N TYR A 244 -3.66 -11.38 2.35
CA TYR A 244 -4.06 -12.16 3.52
C TYR A 244 -5.18 -11.46 4.29
N HIS A 245 -5.02 -10.16 4.59
CA HIS A 245 -6.07 -9.38 5.24
C HIS A 245 -7.37 -9.37 4.41
N ALA A 246 -7.29 -9.13 3.10
CA ALA A 246 -8.45 -9.09 2.21
C ALA A 246 -9.25 -10.41 2.19
N ILE A 247 -8.56 -11.56 2.16
CA ILE A 247 -9.17 -12.90 2.19
C ILE A 247 -10.08 -13.06 3.42
N TYR A 248 -9.61 -12.67 4.60
CA TYR A 248 -10.36 -12.79 5.85
C TYR A 248 -11.33 -11.64 6.11
N ASN A 249 -11.44 -10.67 5.19
CA ASN A 249 -12.33 -9.51 5.30
C ASN A 249 -13.32 -9.40 4.12
N GLY A 250 -13.71 -10.55 3.57
CA GLY A 250 -14.82 -10.66 2.62
C GLY A 250 -14.42 -10.80 1.14
N GLU A 251 -13.15 -10.67 0.80
CA GLU A 251 -12.66 -10.77 -0.58
C GLU A 251 -11.98 -12.13 -0.86
N TRP A 252 -12.68 -13.23 -0.54
CA TRP A 252 -12.14 -14.59 -0.68
C TRP A 252 -11.71 -14.94 -2.11
N ASP A 253 -12.59 -14.75 -3.09
CA ASP A 253 -12.34 -15.20 -4.46
C ASP A 253 -11.17 -14.42 -5.10
N LEU A 254 -11.17 -13.09 -4.96
CA LEU A 254 -10.10 -12.23 -5.46
C LEU A 254 -8.79 -12.47 -4.71
N GLY A 255 -8.85 -12.63 -3.39
CA GLY A 255 -7.67 -12.87 -2.56
C GLY A 255 -7.02 -14.22 -2.85
N ARG A 256 -7.83 -15.28 -3.02
CA ARG A 256 -7.34 -16.60 -3.43
C ARG A 256 -6.68 -16.55 -4.80
N GLU A 257 -7.32 -15.90 -5.78
CA GLU A 257 -6.72 -15.73 -7.12
C GLU A 257 -5.38 -15.00 -7.05
N ALA A 258 -5.32 -13.90 -6.28
CA ALA A 258 -4.09 -13.14 -6.09
C ALA A 258 -2.99 -13.97 -5.42
N LEU A 259 -3.33 -14.75 -4.39
CA LEU A 259 -2.37 -15.63 -3.71
C LEU A 259 -1.82 -16.70 -4.67
N ASP A 260 -2.68 -17.36 -5.43
CA ASP A 260 -2.27 -18.37 -6.41
C ASP A 260 -1.31 -17.77 -7.46
N ASP A 261 -1.57 -16.54 -7.90
CA ASP A 261 -0.72 -15.82 -8.86
C ASP A 261 0.61 -15.37 -8.26
N VAL A 262 0.63 -14.91 -7.02
CA VAL A 262 1.86 -14.56 -6.29
C VAL A 262 2.74 -15.80 -6.14
N LEU A 263 2.16 -16.95 -5.75
CA LEU A 263 2.88 -18.22 -5.66
C LEU A 263 3.49 -18.64 -7.01
N TYR A 264 2.70 -18.55 -8.09
CA TYR A 264 3.19 -18.82 -9.43
C TYR A 264 4.36 -17.92 -9.83
N ARG A 265 4.27 -16.62 -9.51
CA ARG A 265 5.35 -15.69 -9.82
C ARG A 265 6.61 -15.97 -8.98
N ALA A 266 6.45 -16.21 -7.68
CA ALA A 266 7.55 -16.52 -6.78
C ALA A 266 8.29 -17.81 -7.19
N GLN A 267 7.55 -18.83 -7.66
CA GLN A 267 8.14 -20.07 -8.19
C GLN A 267 8.94 -19.85 -9.47
N LEU A 268 8.43 -19.03 -10.39
CA LEU A 268 9.14 -18.74 -11.65
C LEU A 268 10.42 -17.92 -11.43
N GLU A 269 10.38 -16.97 -10.51
CA GLU A 269 11.51 -16.08 -10.20
C GLU A 269 12.44 -16.65 -9.10
N LEU A 270 12.08 -17.82 -8.54
CA LEU A 270 12.82 -18.49 -7.46
C LEU A 270 12.99 -17.63 -6.19
N TYR A 271 11.97 -16.82 -5.86
CA TYR A 271 11.97 -16.02 -4.64
C TYR A 271 11.49 -16.85 -3.45
N SER A 272 12.36 -17.04 -2.46
CA SER A 272 12.07 -17.85 -1.27
C SER A 272 11.12 -17.15 -0.30
N GLU A 273 11.26 -15.85 -0.08
CA GLU A 273 10.53 -15.12 0.95
C GLU A 273 9.03 -15.01 0.66
N PRO A 274 8.58 -14.73 -0.58
CA PRO A 274 7.15 -14.73 -0.90
C PRO A 274 6.57 -16.14 -1.09
N LEU A 275 7.42 -17.16 -1.23
CA LEU A 275 6.99 -18.55 -1.37
C LEU A 275 6.74 -19.24 -0.02
N LEU A 276 7.45 -18.80 1.03
CA LEU A 276 7.34 -19.27 2.40
C LEU A 276 6.10 -18.71 3.11
#